data_AF-X1B2T9-F1
#
_entry.id   AF-X1B2T9-F1
#
_cell.length_a   1.000
_cell.length_b   1.000
_cell.length_c   1.000
_cell.angle_alpha   90.00
_cell.angle_beta   90.00
_cell.angle_gamma   90.00
#
_symmetry.space_group_name_H-M   'P 1'
#
loop_
_entity.id
_entity.type
_entity.pdbx_description
1 polymer ?
#
loop_
_entity_poly.entity_id
_entity_poly.type
_entity_poly.pdbx_seq_one_letter_code
_entity_poly.pdbx_strand_id
1 'polypeptide(L)'
;FANFYRVPTSQELLDIAFSRAMKSSAAVSKNAPKILKARKKEIKRIQVAIKEIIDRILKIIKMVPIIQEIPEFYRELASLIVNIDELRLTLGKLNGILPILSKIEKDYKTRIKNSEIPKEIAKYRRAVFGRISSIINKQKKSLNYLNEIRGELRRIPSIDYEIPSIVIAGYPNVGKSSLVRLISSGKPDVQPYPFTTKKIIIGHHIVEKNYDMTKLQIIDTP
;
A
#
# COMPACT_ATOMS: atom_id res chain seq x y z
N PHE A 1 6.75 -9.41 3.30
CA PHE A 1 6.06 -8.15 2.94
C PHE A 1 5.79 -7.95 1.44
N ALA A 2 5.76 -9.01 0.61
CA ALA A 2 5.61 -8.90 -0.84
C ALA A 2 4.27 -8.29 -1.29
N ASN A 3 3.19 -8.56 -0.54
CA ASN A 3 1.84 -8.08 -0.82
C ASN A 3 1.63 -6.59 -0.54
N PHE A 4 2.62 -5.89 0.03
CA PHE A 4 2.60 -4.42 0.12
C PHE A 4 3.15 -3.82 -1.18
N TYR A 5 2.25 -3.57 -2.14
CA TYR A 5 2.54 -3.01 -3.46
C TYR A 5 2.76 -1.50 -3.42
N ARG A 6 3.27 -0.94 -4.54
CA ARG A 6 3.48 0.50 -4.72
C ARG A 6 2.18 1.27 -4.43
N VAL A 7 2.30 2.29 -3.59
CA VAL A 7 1.21 3.23 -3.32
C VAL A 7 1.23 4.30 -4.43
N PRO A 8 0.12 4.54 -5.13
CA PRO A 8 0.06 5.60 -6.15
C PRO A 8 0.27 6.99 -5.54
N THR A 9 0.84 7.91 -6.31
CA THR A 9 0.98 9.31 -5.88
C THR A 9 -0.38 10.02 -5.84
N SER A 10 -0.45 11.17 -5.16
CA SER A 10 -1.68 11.98 -5.12
C SER A 10 -2.17 12.35 -6.53
N GLN A 11 -1.24 12.68 -7.43
CA GLN A 11 -1.56 13.02 -8.82
C GLN A 11 -2.08 11.80 -9.60
N GLU A 12 -1.43 10.65 -9.48
CA GLU A 12 -1.87 9.41 -10.14
C GLU A 12 -3.29 9.00 -9.68
N LEU A 13 -3.60 9.14 -8.39
CA LEU A 13 -4.95 8.87 -7.88
C LEU A 13 -5.99 9.78 -8.52
N LEU A 14 -5.69 11.08 -8.64
CA LEU A 14 -6.58 12.07 -9.23
C LEU A 14 -6.77 11.83 -10.73
N ASP A 15 -5.69 11.58 -11.47
CA ASP A 15 -5.72 11.37 -12.92
C ASP A 15 -6.57 10.15 -13.28
N ILE A 16 -6.38 9.03 -12.55
CA ILE A 16 -7.16 7.82 -12.78
C ILE A 16 -8.65 8.07 -12.47
N ALA A 17 -8.95 8.70 -11.33
CA ALA A 17 -10.33 8.96 -10.92
C ALA A 17 -11.05 9.92 -11.88
N PHE A 18 -10.40 11.01 -12.29
CA PHE A 18 -11.00 11.99 -13.18
C PHE A 18 -11.10 11.49 -14.62
N SER A 19 -10.12 10.74 -15.11
CA SER A 19 -10.20 10.08 -16.42
C SER A 19 -11.37 9.09 -16.47
N ARG A 20 -11.50 8.22 -15.45
CA ARG A 20 -12.61 7.27 -15.35
C ARG A 20 -13.96 7.97 -15.23
N ALA A 21 -14.04 9.03 -14.44
CA ALA A 21 -15.24 9.84 -14.31
C ALA A 21 -15.63 10.49 -15.65
N MET A 22 -14.69 11.10 -16.38
CA MET A 22 -14.99 11.80 -17.63
C MET A 22 -15.51 10.87 -18.73
N LYS A 23 -15.02 9.62 -18.77
CA LYS A 23 -15.49 8.54 -19.65
C LYS A 23 -16.85 7.95 -19.25
N SER A 24 -17.31 8.19 -18.02
CA SER A 24 -18.59 7.65 -17.56
C SER A 24 -19.80 8.30 -18.24
N SER A 25 -20.79 7.48 -18.57
CA SER A 25 -22.09 7.89 -19.11
C SER A 25 -23.20 7.63 -18.09
N ALA A 26 -24.23 8.47 -18.12
CA ALA A 26 -25.43 8.28 -17.30
C ALA A 26 -26.52 7.61 -18.13
N ALA A 27 -27.19 6.60 -17.58
CA ALA A 27 -28.37 6.01 -18.19
C ALA A 27 -29.55 7.00 -18.14
N VAL A 28 -29.91 7.55 -19.30
CA VAL A 28 -31.02 8.51 -19.44
C VAL A 28 -31.76 8.23 -20.74
N SER A 29 -33.11 8.26 -20.70
CA SER A 29 -33.95 8.13 -21.89
C SER A 29 -33.61 9.17 -22.96
N LYS A 30 -33.68 8.77 -24.24
CA LYS A 30 -33.45 9.65 -25.38
C LYS A 30 -34.39 10.85 -25.41
N ASN A 31 -35.60 10.72 -24.85
CA ASN A 31 -36.62 11.79 -24.86
C ASN A 31 -36.56 12.69 -23.61
N ALA A 32 -35.64 12.42 -22.67
CA ALA A 32 -35.55 13.22 -21.45
C ALA A 32 -35.13 14.68 -21.72
N PRO A 33 -35.61 15.64 -20.91
CA PRO A 33 -35.21 17.04 -21.01
C PRO A 33 -33.69 17.22 -20.96
N LYS A 34 -33.16 18.17 -21.73
CA LYS A 34 -31.71 18.47 -21.78
C LYS A 34 -31.11 18.74 -20.40
N ILE A 35 -31.85 19.45 -19.54
CA ILE A 35 -31.44 19.74 -18.17
C ILE A 35 -31.32 18.48 -17.32
N LEU A 36 -32.28 17.55 -17.43
CA LEU A 36 -32.27 16.30 -16.66
C LEU A 36 -31.11 15.40 -17.10
N LYS A 37 -30.82 15.35 -18.40
CA LYS A 37 -29.63 14.67 -18.94
C LYS A 37 -28.34 15.27 -18.38
N ALA A 38 -28.22 16.60 -18.37
CA ALA A 38 -27.06 17.30 -17.81
C ALA A 38 -26.87 17.01 -16.31
N ARG A 39 -27.93 17.13 -15.50
CA ARG A 39 -27.90 16.82 -14.06
C ARG A 39 -27.44 15.38 -13.81
N LYS A 40 -28.07 14.39 -14.45
CA LYS A 40 -27.72 12.97 -14.29
C LYS A 40 -26.28 12.67 -14.72
N LYS A 41 -25.83 13.24 -15.84
CA LYS A 41 -24.46 13.10 -16.34
C LYS A 41 -23.43 13.61 -15.32
N GLU A 42 -23.61 14.83 -14.83
CA GLU A 42 -22.64 15.47 -13.95
C GLU A 42 -22.65 14.87 -12.53
N ILE A 43 -23.82 14.47 -12.02
CA ILE A 43 -23.92 13.65 -10.81
C ILE A 43 -23.13 12.36 -11.00
N LYS A 44 -23.39 11.59 -12.07
CA LYS A 44 -22.71 10.31 -12.30
C LYS A 44 -21.19 10.46 -12.33
N ARG A 45 -20.67 11.50 -12.97
CA ARG A 45 -19.23 11.82 -12.98
C ARG A 45 -18.66 12.05 -11.59
N ILE A 46 -19.33 12.86 -10.77
CA ILE A 46 -18.94 13.10 -9.37
C ILE A 46 -18.93 11.79 -8.58
N GLN A 47 -19.98 10.98 -8.69
CA GLN A 47 -20.09 9.72 -7.97
C GLN A 47 -18.98 8.74 -8.38
N VAL A 48 -18.68 8.63 -9.68
CA VAL A 48 -17.62 7.75 -10.18
C VAL A 48 -16.25 8.22 -9.68
N ALA A 49 -15.97 9.53 -9.72
CA ALA A 49 -14.69 10.07 -9.23
C ALA A 49 -14.50 9.78 -7.72
N ILE A 50 -15.50 10.09 -6.90
CA ILE A 50 -15.43 9.91 -5.45
C ILE A 50 -15.32 8.43 -5.09
N LYS A 51 -16.13 7.58 -5.72
CA LYS A 51 -16.07 6.12 -5.51
C LYS A 51 -14.68 5.57 -5.86
N GLU A 52 -14.12 5.94 -7.01
CA GLU A 52 -12.80 5.47 -7.42
C GLU A 52 -11.70 5.86 -6.40
N ILE A 53 -11.75 7.09 -5.89
CA ILE A 53 -10.79 7.57 -4.88
C ILE A 53 -10.97 6.78 -3.57
N ILE A 54 -12.19 6.63 -3.08
CA ILE A 54 -12.50 5.88 -1.84
C ILE A 54 -12.02 4.43 -1.96
N ASP A 55 -12.38 3.74 -3.04
CA ASP A 55 -12.03 2.34 -3.27
C ASP A 55 -10.50 2.15 -3.29
N ARG A 56 -9.76 3.09 -3.92
CA ARG A 56 -8.30 3.05 -3.96
C ARG A 56 -7.66 3.32 -2.61
N ILE A 57 -8.14 4.32 -1.86
CA ILE A 57 -7.62 4.60 -0.52
C ILE A 57 -7.87 3.41 0.41
N LEU A 58 -9.06 2.81 0.38
CA LEU A 58 -9.36 1.61 1.15
C LEU A 58 -8.45 0.44 0.77
N LYS A 59 -8.18 0.26 -0.54
CA LYS A 59 -7.21 -0.75 -1.00
C LYS A 59 -5.81 -0.48 -0.45
N ILE A 60 -5.37 0.79 -0.42
CA ILE A 60 -4.08 1.17 0.16
C ILE A 60 -4.04 0.82 1.66
N ILE A 61 -5.07 1.20 2.42
CA ILE A 61 -5.14 0.92 3.87
C ILE A 61 -5.09 -0.59 4.14
N LYS A 62 -5.90 -1.39 3.42
CA LYS A 62 -5.95 -2.85 3.59
C LYS A 62 -4.66 -3.57 3.19
N MET A 63 -3.87 -2.97 2.33
CA MET A 63 -2.61 -3.54 1.84
C MET A 63 -1.47 -3.40 2.86
N VAL A 64 -1.56 -2.42 3.76
CA VAL A 64 -0.52 -2.20 4.78
C VAL A 64 -0.61 -3.31 5.84
N PRO A 65 0.50 -4.01 6.14
CA PRO A 65 0.52 -5.08 7.14
C PRO A 65 0.24 -4.53 8.55
N ILE A 66 -0.51 -5.29 9.33
CA ILE A 66 -0.70 -5.00 10.76
C ILE A 66 0.54 -5.54 11.49
N ILE A 67 1.48 -4.66 11.82
CA ILE A 67 2.78 -5.02 12.42
C ILE A 67 2.64 -5.77 13.75
N GLN A 68 1.52 -5.66 14.44
CA GLN A 68 1.31 -6.38 15.71
C GLN A 68 0.89 -7.84 15.53
N GLU A 69 0.30 -8.17 14.38
CA GLU A 69 -0.25 -9.50 14.07
C GLU A 69 0.74 -10.40 13.31
N ILE A 70 1.87 -9.85 12.86
CA ILE A 70 2.93 -10.65 12.23
C ILE A 70 3.75 -11.41 13.28
N PRO A 71 4.41 -12.52 12.89
CA PRO A 71 5.26 -13.29 13.79
C PRO A 71 6.29 -12.44 14.53
N GLU A 72 6.61 -12.82 15.77
CA GLU A 72 7.42 -12.03 16.70
C GLU A 72 8.75 -11.55 16.11
N PHE A 73 9.52 -12.43 15.49
CA PHE A 73 10.77 -12.08 14.82
C PHE A 73 10.59 -10.96 13.78
N TYR A 74 9.58 -11.07 12.91
CA TYR A 74 9.30 -10.04 11.91
C TYR A 74 8.74 -8.76 12.53
N ARG A 75 7.97 -8.88 13.62
CA ARG A 75 7.46 -7.73 14.37
C ARG A 75 8.59 -6.94 14.99
N GLU A 76 9.58 -7.59 15.60
CA GLU A 76 10.76 -6.93 16.15
C GLU A 76 11.53 -6.20 15.07
N LEU A 77 11.87 -6.87 13.97
CA LEU A 77 12.57 -6.25 12.85
C LEU A 77 11.78 -5.09 12.25
N ALA A 78 10.47 -5.24 12.06
CA ALA A 78 9.63 -4.19 11.51
C ALA A 78 9.47 -3.01 12.47
N SER A 79 9.43 -3.23 13.78
CA SER A 79 9.30 -2.18 14.80
C SER A 79 10.55 -1.32 14.91
N LEU A 80 11.72 -1.88 14.56
CA LEU A 80 12.94 -1.09 14.40
C LEU A 80 12.87 -0.17 13.16
N ILE A 81 12.12 -0.57 12.11
CA ILE A 81 12.09 0.14 10.79
C ILE A 81 11.04 1.22 10.79
N VAL A 82 9.91 0.89 11.37
CA VAL A 82 8.69 1.64 11.22
C VAL A 82 8.26 2.11 12.59
N ASN A 83 8.12 3.43 12.73
CA ASN A 83 7.40 3.98 13.85
C ASN A 83 5.91 3.60 13.72
N ILE A 84 5.46 2.68 14.58
CA ILE A 84 4.10 2.12 14.56
C ILE A 84 3.06 3.23 14.77
N ASP A 85 3.35 4.20 15.63
CA ASP A 85 2.42 5.30 15.92
C ASP A 85 2.30 6.25 14.72
N GLU A 86 3.41 6.57 14.06
CA GLU A 86 3.38 7.36 12.83
C GLU A 86 2.67 6.64 11.68
N LEU A 87 2.87 5.32 11.55
CA LEU A 87 2.14 4.49 10.58
C LEU A 87 0.63 4.53 10.86
N ARG A 88 0.22 4.33 12.12
CA ARG A 88 -1.19 4.40 12.54
C ARG A 88 -1.79 5.78 12.28
N LEU A 89 -1.09 6.85 12.63
CA LEU A 89 -1.53 8.22 12.38
C LEU A 89 -1.69 8.48 10.87
N THR A 90 -0.78 7.97 10.05
CA THR A 90 -0.85 8.09 8.59
C THR A 90 -2.07 7.36 8.01
N LEU A 91 -2.30 6.12 8.44
CA LEU A 91 -3.50 5.36 8.03
C LEU A 91 -4.78 6.03 8.53
N GLY A 92 -4.77 6.58 9.76
CA GLY A 92 -5.86 7.36 10.33
C GLY A 92 -6.19 8.60 9.52
N LYS A 93 -5.19 9.35 9.05
CA LYS A 93 -5.37 10.50 8.15
C LYS A 93 -6.04 10.08 6.83
N LEU A 94 -5.63 8.96 6.24
CA LEU A 94 -6.23 8.43 5.02
C LEU A 94 -7.67 7.94 5.24
N ASN A 95 -7.94 7.28 6.36
CA ASN A 95 -9.29 6.84 6.71
C ASN A 95 -10.21 8.05 6.99
N GLY A 96 -9.69 9.09 7.64
CA GLY A 96 -10.43 10.30 8.00
C GLY A 96 -10.93 11.12 6.81
N ILE A 97 -10.31 11.00 5.62
CA ILE A 97 -10.80 11.70 4.42
C ILE A 97 -12.00 11.01 3.74
N LEU A 98 -12.21 9.70 3.97
CA LEU A 98 -13.31 8.94 3.37
C LEU A 98 -14.71 9.52 3.68
N PRO A 99 -15.08 9.82 4.94
CA PRO A 99 -16.37 10.43 5.25
C PRO A 99 -16.49 11.85 4.69
N ILE A 100 -15.39 12.60 4.60
CA ILE A 100 -15.38 13.97 4.02
C ILE A 100 -15.74 13.92 2.54
N LEU A 101 -15.14 12.99 1.78
CA LEU A 101 -15.46 12.77 0.36
C LEU A 101 -16.93 12.38 0.17
N SER A 102 -17.44 11.48 1.00
CA SER A 102 -18.84 11.06 0.98
C SER A 102 -19.81 12.21 1.29
N LYS A 103 -19.44 13.10 2.21
CA LYS A 103 -20.22 14.30 2.54
C LYS A 103 -20.27 15.27 1.35
N ILE A 104 -19.13 15.51 0.69
CA ILE A 104 -19.06 16.35 -0.51
C ILE A 104 -19.95 15.80 -1.62
N GLU A 105 -19.98 14.48 -1.83
CA GLU A 105 -20.87 13.85 -2.81
C GLU A 105 -22.34 14.18 -2.51
N LYS A 106 -22.79 13.96 -1.27
CA LYS A 106 -24.17 14.19 -0.84
C LYS A 106 -24.58 15.65 -1.01
N ASP A 107 -23.74 16.59 -0.53
CA ASP A 107 -24.03 18.02 -0.57
C ASP A 107 -24.19 18.53 -2.01
N TYR A 108 -23.25 18.17 -2.89
CA TYR A 108 -23.29 18.64 -4.27
C TYR A 108 -24.31 17.91 -5.14
N LYS A 109 -24.64 16.66 -4.82
CA LYS A 109 -25.75 15.95 -5.47
C LYS A 109 -27.08 16.66 -5.24
N THR A 110 -27.33 17.16 -4.02
CA THR A 110 -28.53 17.96 -3.70
C THR A 110 -28.53 19.29 -4.44
N ARG A 111 -27.39 20.02 -4.43
CA ARG A 111 -27.26 21.30 -5.17
C ARG A 111 -27.49 21.15 -6.67
N ILE A 112 -26.95 20.10 -7.28
CA ILE A 112 -27.13 19.83 -8.72
C ILE A 112 -28.57 19.45 -9.04
N LYS A 113 -29.24 18.70 -8.18
CA LYS A 113 -30.67 18.34 -8.36
C LYS A 113 -31.56 19.58 -8.39
N ASN A 114 -31.25 20.58 -7.55
CA ASN A 114 -32.05 21.80 -7.40
C ASN A 114 -31.68 22.90 -8.42
N SER A 115 -30.59 22.77 -9.17
CA SER A 115 -30.10 23.82 -10.08
C SER A 115 -30.84 23.82 -11.42
N GLU A 116 -31.48 24.94 -11.77
CA GLU A 116 -32.28 25.13 -12.99
C GLU A 116 -31.46 25.59 -14.20
N ILE A 117 -30.20 26.01 -13.98
CA ILE A 117 -29.36 26.60 -15.02
C ILE A 117 -28.27 25.59 -15.45
N PRO A 118 -28.28 25.10 -16.70
CA PRO A 118 -27.30 24.10 -17.16
C PRO A 118 -25.83 24.53 -17.01
N LYS A 119 -25.53 25.82 -17.18
CA LYS A 119 -24.17 26.38 -17.00
C LYS A 119 -23.67 26.25 -15.55
N GLU A 120 -24.56 26.29 -14.56
CA GLU A 120 -24.19 26.12 -13.15
C GLU A 120 -23.86 24.67 -12.80
N ILE A 121 -24.54 23.70 -13.43
CA ILE A 121 -24.29 22.27 -13.24
C ILE A 121 -22.81 21.92 -13.50
N ALA A 122 -22.24 22.44 -14.59
CA ALA A 122 -20.83 22.22 -14.92
C ALA A 122 -19.87 22.95 -13.96
N LYS A 123 -20.28 24.08 -13.35
CA LYS A 123 -19.51 24.77 -12.31
C LYS A 123 -19.47 23.93 -11.03
N TYR A 124 -20.58 23.31 -10.64
CA TYR A 124 -20.63 22.41 -9.48
C TYR A 124 -19.68 21.22 -9.61
N ARG A 125 -19.64 20.55 -10.78
CA ARG A 125 -18.64 19.48 -11.02
C ARG A 125 -17.21 19.98 -10.83
N ARG A 126 -16.86 21.12 -11.45
CA ARG A 126 -15.51 21.70 -11.33
C ARG A 126 -15.16 22.03 -9.88
N ALA A 127 -16.09 22.60 -9.13
CA ALA A 127 -15.89 22.89 -7.71
C ALA A 127 -15.64 21.62 -6.89
N VAL A 128 -16.39 20.54 -7.13
CA VAL A 128 -16.17 19.25 -6.47
C VAL A 128 -14.80 18.67 -6.82
N PHE A 129 -14.42 18.68 -8.09
CA PHE A 129 -13.11 18.14 -8.53
C PHE A 129 -11.95 18.94 -7.91
N GLY A 130 -12.08 20.26 -7.81
CA GLY A 130 -11.11 21.10 -7.10
C GLY A 130 -11.01 20.76 -5.61
N ARG A 131 -12.15 20.55 -4.93
CA ARG A 131 -12.17 20.13 -3.51
C ARG A 131 -11.53 18.76 -3.30
N ILE A 132 -11.86 17.77 -4.14
CA ILE A 132 -11.25 16.43 -4.11
C ILE A 132 -9.73 16.58 -4.30
N SER A 133 -9.30 17.34 -5.30
CA SER A 133 -7.87 17.56 -5.57
C SER A 133 -7.15 18.17 -4.37
N SER A 134 -7.75 19.16 -3.72
CA SER A 134 -7.19 19.77 -2.50
C SER A 134 -7.06 18.75 -1.36
N ILE A 135 -8.09 17.94 -1.11
CA ILE A 135 -8.08 16.92 -0.05
C ILE A 135 -6.99 15.87 -0.31
N ILE A 136 -6.90 15.36 -1.55
CA ILE A 136 -5.94 14.32 -1.91
C ILE A 136 -4.50 14.84 -1.94
N ASN A 137 -4.28 16.06 -2.44
CA ASN A 137 -2.95 16.67 -2.42
C ASN A 137 -2.44 16.97 -1.01
N LYS A 138 -3.33 17.25 -0.05
CA LYS A 138 -2.95 17.34 1.38
C LYS A 138 -2.41 16.02 1.94
N GLN A 139 -2.75 14.88 1.33
CA GLN A 139 -2.25 13.55 1.72
C GLN A 139 -0.97 13.14 0.99
N LYS A 140 -0.36 14.02 0.18
CA LYS A 140 0.88 13.70 -0.56
C LYS A 140 1.99 13.14 0.33
N LYS A 141 2.23 13.77 1.49
CA LYS A 141 3.24 13.30 2.46
C LYS A 141 2.90 11.91 3.00
N SER A 142 1.63 11.68 3.36
CA SER A 142 1.12 10.38 3.83
C SER A 142 1.37 9.27 2.80
N LEU A 143 1.06 9.51 1.52
CA LEU A 143 1.24 8.52 0.44
C LEU A 143 2.73 8.24 0.17
N ASN A 144 3.59 9.26 0.24
CA ASN A 144 5.04 9.11 0.08
C ASN A 144 5.64 8.31 1.24
N TYR A 145 5.28 8.63 2.48
CA TYR A 145 5.72 7.90 3.67
C TYR A 145 5.39 6.41 3.59
N LEU A 146 4.17 6.05 3.13
CA LEU A 146 3.83 4.64 2.92
C LEU A 146 4.72 3.95 1.87
N ASN A 147 5.15 4.65 0.82
CA ASN A 147 6.08 4.09 -0.17
C ASN A 147 7.50 3.92 0.37
N GLU A 148 7.95 4.82 1.23
CA GLU A 148 9.24 4.75 1.91
C GLU A 148 9.28 3.52 2.83
N ILE A 149 8.29 3.41 3.73
CA ILE A 149 8.15 2.23 4.62
C ILE A 149 8.03 0.93 3.82
N ARG A 150 7.26 0.93 2.72
CA ARG A 150 7.16 -0.25 1.85
C ARG A 150 8.52 -0.69 1.34
N GLY A 151 9.38 0.25 0.96
CA GLY A 151 10.74 -0.02 0.51
C GLY A 151 11.57 -0.70 1.60
N GLU A 152 11.53 -0.14 2.81
CA GLU A 152 12.30 -0.65 3.95
C GLU A 152 11.77 -2.00 4.46
N LEU A 153 10.46 -2.18 4.63
CA LEU A 153 9.87 -3.46 5.04
C LEU A 153 10.15 -4.60 4.07
N ARG A 154 10.32 -4.30 2.78
CA ARG A 154 10.70 -5.29 1.77
C ARG A 154 12.17 -5.73 1.86
N ARG A 155 13.02 -5.02 2.61
CA ARG A 155 14.40 -5.43 2.90
C ARG A 155 14.49 -6.47 4.01
N ILE A 156 13.43 -6.63 4.81
CA ILE A 156 13.40 -7.67 5.84
C ILE A 156 13.55 -9.03 5.16
N PRO A 157 14.53 -9.86 5.58
CA PRO A 157 14.79 -11.15 4.96
C PRO A 157 13.59 -12.09 5.12
N SER A 158 13.39 -12.99 4.17
CA SER A 158 12.35 -14.03 4.27
C SER A 158 12.98 -15.31 4.81
N ILE A 159 12.61 -15.68 6.04
CA ILE A 159 12.98 -16.91 6.73
C ILE A 159 11.79 -17.88 6.65
N ASP A 160 12.10 -19.15 6.41
CA ASP A 160 11.13 -20.23 6.36
C ASP A 160 11.05 -20.91 7.74
N TYR A 161 9.89 -20.84 8.39
CA TYR A 161 9.70 -21.41 9.73
C TYR A 161 9.44 -22.91 9.72
N GLU A 162 9.14 -23.52 8.57
CA GLU A 162 8.93 -24.96 8.46
C GLU A 162 10.27 -25.72 8.37
N ILE A 163 11.34 -25.01 8.02
CA ILE A 163 12.69 -25.56 7.88
C ILE A 163 13.48 -25.35 9.19
N PRO A 164 14.00 -26.43 9.82
CA PRO A 164 14.87 -26.29 10.99
C PRO A 164 16.06 -25.37 10.69
N SER A 165 16.24 -24.39 11.56
CA SER A 165 17.22 -23.31 11.37
C SER A 165 18.36 -23.40 12.38
N ILE A 166 19.60 -23.31 11.89
CA ILE A 166 20.84 -23.21 12.68
C ILE A 166 21.38 -21.80 12.56
N VAL A 167 21.53 -21.11 13.67
CA VAL A 167 22.09 -19.75 13.71
C VAL A 167 23.55 -19.81 14.11
N ILE A 168 24.43 -19.24 13.30
CA ILE A 168 25.86 -19.10 13.62
C ILE A 168 26.09 -17.70 14.19
N ALA A 169 26.39 -17.63 15.49
CA ALA A 169 26.66 -16.39 16.22
C ALA A 169 28.12 -16.35 16.72
N GLY A 170 28.66 -15.14 16.85
CA GLY A 170 30.04 -14.92 17.28
C GLY A 170 30.55 -13.54 16.89
N TYR A 171 31.76 -13.17 17.31
CA TYR A 171 32.33 -11.84 17.05
C TYR A 171 32.42 -11.51 15.55
N PRO A 172 32.50 -10.22 15.17
CA PRO A 172 32.86 -9.84 13.81
C PRO A 172 34.19 -10.48 13.38
N ASN A 173 34.33 -10.82 12.09
CA ASN A 173 35.56 -11.33 11.47
C ASN A 173 36.09 -12.70 11.99
N VAL A 174 35.32 -13.46 12.79
CA VAL A 174 35.73 -14.82 13.25
C VAL A 174 35.51 -15.93 12.21
N GLY A 175 35.16 -15.59 10.97
CA GLY A 175 34.97 -16.57 9.89
C GLY A 175 33.58 -17.18 9.78
N LYS A 176 32.56 -16.67 10.48
CA LYS A 176 31.16 -17.17 10.42
C LYS A 176 30.63 -17.31 8.99
N SER A 177 30.77 -16.26 8.18
CA SER A 177 30.36 -16.24 6.78
C SER A 177 31.09 -17.28 5.92
N SER A 178 32.37 -17.53 6.23
CA SER A 178 33.16 -18.56 5.54
C SER A 178 32.67 -19.96 5.91
N LEU A 179 32.35 -20.18 7.19
CA LEU A 179 31.77 -21.43 7.67
C LEU A 179 30.43 -21.71 6.97
N VAL A 180 29.51 -20.74 6.92
CA VAL A 180 28.21 -20.91 6.22
C VAL A 180 28.40 -21.27 4.74
N ARG A 181 29.36 -20.65 4.04
CA ARG A 181 29.66 -20.97 2.64
C ARG A 181 30.19 -22.39 2.44
N LEU A 182 31.00 -22.89 3.38
CA LEU A 182 31.59 -24.22 3.29
C LEU A 182 30.57 -25.33 3.53
N ILE A 183 29.64 -25.14 4.48
CA ILE A 183 28.66 -26.16 4.86
C ILE A 183 27.38 -26.10 4.01
N SER A 184 27.11 -24.99 3.33
CA SER A 184 25.95 -24.88 2.45
C SER A 184 26.12 -25.77 1.21
N SER A 185 25.12 -26.59 0.91
CA SER A 185 25.07 -27.49 -0.26
C SER A 185 24.99 -26.74 -1.60
N GLY A 186 24.82 -25.41 -1.57
CA GLY A 186 24.82 -24.54 -2.74
C GLY A 186 25.26 -23.12 -2.40
N LYS A 187 25.20 -22.21 -3.37
CA LYS A 187 25.58 -20.80 -3.16
C LYS A 187 24.63 -20.16 -2.14
N PRO A 188 25.13 -19.67 -0.99
CA PRO A 188 24.28 -19.05 0.01
C PRO A 188 23.60 -17.78 -0.52
N ASP A 189 22.36 -17.57 -0.11
CA ASP A 189 21.59 -16.38 -0.41
C ASP A 189 22.04 -15.23 0.50
N VAL A 190 22.38 -14.10 -0.11
CA VAL A 190 22.84 -12.93 0.63
C VAL A 190 21.74 -11.88 0.62
N GLN A 191 21.12 -11.66 1.77
CA GLN A 191 20.00 -10.75 1.94
C GLN A 191 20.41 -9.53 2.78
N PRO A 192 19.96 -8.31 2.45
CA PRO A 192 20.23 -7.16 3.30
C PRO A 192 19.61 -7.37 4.69
N TYR A 193 20.31 -6.98 5.74
CA TYR A 193 19.73 -6.94 7.07
C TYR A 193 19.28 -5.50 7.39
N PRO A 194 18.09 -5.31 7.97
CA PRO A 194 17.66 -3.98 8.40
C PRO A 194 18.70 -3.32 9.34
N PHE A 195 18.93 -2.01 9.21
CA PHE A 195 19.80 -1.15 10.05
C PHE A 195 21.29 -1.43 10.09
N THR A 196 21.72 -2.59 9.63
CA THR A 196 23.15 -2.88 9.54
C THR A 196 23.60 -2.69 8.11
N THR A 197 24.82 -2.20 7.91
CA THR A 197 25.46 -2.22 6.58
C THR A 197 25.83 -3.65 6.15
N LYS A 198 25.69 -4.62 7.06
CA LYS A 198 25.98 -6.03 6.84
C LYS A 198 24.76 -6.75 6.26
N LYS A 199 25.04 -7.80 5.50
CA LYS A 199 24.04 -8.67 4.91
C LYS A 199 23.99 -9.97 5.72
N ILE A 200 22.81 -10.53 5.90
CA ILE A 200 22.67 -11.90 6.38
C ILE A 200 22.99 -12.84 5.22
N ILE A 201 23.71 -13.91 5.53
CA ILE A 201 23.97 -15.00 4.60
C ILE A 201 23.14 -16.20 5.05
N ILE A 202 22.27 -16.68 4.17
CA ILE A 202 21.41 -17.83 4.40
C ILE A 202 21.91 -18.97 3.51
N GLY A 203 22.56 -19.95 4.11
CA GLY A 203 22.90 -21.21 3.47
C GLY A 203 21.79 -22.25 3.63
N HIS A 204 21.83 -23.27 2.78
CA HIS A 204 20.97 -24.45 2.93
C HIS A 204 21.85 -25.69 2.95
N HIS A 205 21.56 -26.63 3.84
CA HIS A 205 22.26 -27.89 3.92
C HIS A 205 21.26 -29.04 3.90
N ILE A 206 21.56 -30.12 3.17
CA ILE A 206 20.72 -31.32 3.14
C ILE A 206 21.43 -32.39 3.96
N VAL A 207 20.76 -32.87 5.01
CA VAL A 207 21.23 -34.01 5.81
C VAL A 207 20.43 -35.23 5.40
N GLU A 208 21.13 -36.29 5.00
CA GLU A 208 20.54 -37.58 4.68
C GLU A 208 20.78 -38.54 5.85
N LYS A 209 19.70 -39.11 6.41
CA LYS A 209 19.79 -40.13 7.46
C LYS A 209 18.67 -41.16 7.27
N ASN A 210 19.02 -42.44 7.24
CA ASN A 210 18.05 -43.55 7.15
C ASN A 210 17.03 -43.41 6.01
N TYR A 211 17.47 -42.97 4.82
CA TYR A 211 16.62 -42.68 3.65
C TYR A 211 15.71 -41.44 3.77
N ASP A 212 15.76 -40.70 4.87
CA ASP A 212 15.11 -39.41 5.00
C ASP A 212 16.07 -38.26 4.65
N MET A 213 15.59 -37.32 3.83
CA MET A 213 16.29 -36.08 3.49
C MET A 213 15.71 -34.93 4.29
N THR A 214 16.48 -34.37 5.22
CA THR A 214 16.10 -33.17 5.97
C THR A 214 16.84 -31.96 5.44
N LYS A 215 16.09 -30.95 5.02
CA LYS A 215 16.66 -29.65 4.66
C LYS A 215 16.86 -28.81 5.93
N LEU A 216 18.04 -28.22 6.07
CA LEU A 216 18.40 -27.30 7.13
C LEU A 216 18.66 -25.92 6.54
N GLN A 217 18.24 -24.89 7.26
CA GLN A 217 18.57 -23.51 6.97
C GLN A 217 19.69 -23.05 7.91
N ILE A 218 20.74 -22.43 7.37
CA ILE A 218 21.89 -22.00 8.14
C ILE A 218 22.03 -20.48 7.99
N ILE A 219 21.94 -19.77 9.10
CA ILE A 219 21.81 -18.30 9.11
C ILE A 219 23.07 -17.71 9.75
N ASP A 220 23.80 -16.92 8.98
CA ASP A 220 24.90 -16.08 9.47
C ASP A 220 24.35 -14.79 10.07
N THR A 221 24.74 -14.49 11.31
CA THR A 221 24.34 -13.24 11.97
C THR A 221 25.43 -12.16 11.83
N PRO A 222 25.06 -10.91 11.48
CA PRO A 222 25.99 -9.81 11.28
C PRO A 222 26.77 -9.40 12.54
#